data_AF-A0A7J7NQC1-F1
#
_entry.id   AF-A0A7J7NQC1-F1
#
_cell.length_a   1.000
_cell.length_b   1.000
_cell.length_c   1.000
_cell.angle_alpha   90.00
_cell.angle_beta   90.00
_cell.angle_gamma   90.00
#
_symmetry.space_group_name_H-M   'P 1'
#
loop_
_entity.id
_entity.type
_entity.pdbx_description
1 polymer ?
#
loop_
_entity_poly.entity_id
_entity_poly.type
_entity_poly.pdbx_seq_one_letter_code
_entity_poly.pdbx_strand_id
1 'polypeptide(L)'
;MSLRLEEWRVKRRDTEEWMRHRQLPADLQERVRRFVQYKWLATRGVDEESILRALPLDLRRDIQRHLCLALVRRVPFFAKMDDQLLDAICERLVSSLSTKDNYIVREGDPVKEMLFIIRGKLDSSTTNGGRSGFFNSIILEPGDFCGEELLTWALMPTSSLNLPSSTRTVQALSEVEAFALRAEDLKFVASQFKRLHSKRLQQAFRFYSHQWRTWGACFVQAAWRRYKKRRLAKELAKQESLYSMLNSDHENNNGYEVVGDDGGEERFVLDDDNNVQHLGVGATVLASKFAANTRRGVNQKVKADNPASTSLKMPKLFKPEEPDFSVDT
;
A
#
# COMPACT_ATOMS: atom_id res chain seq x y z
N MET A 1 42.81 2.48 35.63
CA MET A 1 41.77 2.72 34.59
C MET A 1 40.41 2.54 35.24
N SER A 2 39.36 3.22 34.76
CA SER A 2 38.00 2.96 35.26
C SER A 2 37.44 1.66 34.67
N LEU A 3 36.71 0.88 35.46
CA LEU A 3 36.19 -0.44 35.08
C LEU A 3 35.43 -0.41 33.75
N ARG A 4 34.58 0.60 33.54
CA ARG A 4 33.82 0.80 32.29
C ARG A 4 34.67 0.98 31.03
N LEU A 5 35.89 1.52 31.14
CA LEU A 5 36.79 1.61 29.98
C LEU A 5 37.38 0.25 29.62
N GLU A 6 37.54 -0.66 30.59
CA GLU A 6 38.00 -2.01 30.32
C GLU A 6 36.85 -2.89 29.80
N GLU A 7 35.65 -2.78 30.36
CA GLU A 7 34.42 -3.39 29.80
C GLU A 7 34.23 -3.02 28.32
N TRP A 8 34.40 -1.75 27.97
CA TRP A 8 34.37 -1.29 26.57
C TRP A 8 35.50 -1.92 25.72
N ARG A 9 36.72 -1.98 26.25
CA ARG A 9 37.87 -2.57 25.55
C ARG A 9 37.66 -4.05 25.25
N VAL A 10 37.20 -4.82 26.23
CA VAL A 10 36.87 -6.24 26.10
C VAL A 10 35.75 -6.43 25.08
N LYS A 11 34.60 -5.78 25.28
CA LYS A 11 33.45 -5.89 24.37
C LYS A 11 33.79 -5.54 22.92
N ARG A 12 34.62 -4.52 22.69
CA ARG A 12 35.09 -4.13 21.36
C ARG A 12 36.03 -5.19 20.76
N ARG A 13 36.93 -5.78 21.55
CA ARG A 13 37.84 -6.86 21.12
C ARG A 13 37.04 -8.10 20.70
N ASP A 14 36.12 -8.55 21.56
CA ASP A 14 35.30 -9.74 21.31
C ASP A 14 34.44 -9.57 20.03
N THR A 15 33.93 -8.36 19.81
CA THR A 15 33.18 -8.01 18.59
C THR A 15 34.09 -8.09 17.35
N GLU A 16 35.30 -7.51 17.38
CA GLU A 16 36.24 -7.59 16.25
C GLU A 16 36.70 -9.03 15.96
N GLU A 17 37.00 -9.82 16.99
CA GLU A 17 37.40 -11.22 16.85
C GLU A 17 36.25 -12.06 16.24
N TRP A 18 35.02 -11.86 16.70
CA TRP A 18 33.82 -12.48 16.13
C TRP A 18 33.61 -12.07 14.65
N MET A 19 33.74 -10.79 14.30
CA MET A 19 33.59 -10.32 12.91
C MET A 19 34.65 -10.90 11.99
N ARG A 20 35.91 -10.99 12.45
CA ARG A 20 37.03 -11.60 11.71
C ARG A 20 36.81 -13.09 11.49
N HIS A 21 36.42 -13.83 12.54
CA HIS A 21 36.13 -15.26 12.46
C HIS A 21 34.97 -15.56 11.50
N ARG A 22 33.98 -14.66 11.41
CA ARG A 22 32.85 -14.75 10.46
C ARG A 22 33.15 -14.18 9.06
N GLN A 23 34.36 -13.67 8.82
CA GLN A 23 34.81 -13.13 7.53
C GLN A 23 33.85 -12.06 6.94
N LEU A 24 33.30 -11.19 7.80
CA LEU A 24 32.32 -10.19 7.35
C LEU A 24 32.96 -9.18 6.37
N PRO A 25 32.24 -8.74 5.31
CA PRO A 25 32.70 -7.67 4.42
C PRO A 25 33.02 -6.38 5.18
N ALA A 26 34.00 -5.60 4.70
CA ALA A 26 34.46 -4.37 5.34
C ALA A 26 33.32 -3.39 5.66
N ASP A 27 32.40 -3.16 4.72
CA ASP A 27 31.25 -2.27 4.89
C ASP A 27 30.32 -2.72 6.02
N LEU A 28 30.14 -4.04 6.18
CA LEU A 28 29.33 -4.61 7.25
C LEU A 28 30.04 -4.51 8.60
N GLN A 29 31.36 -4.74 8.64
CA GLN A 29 32.16 -4.51 9.85
C GLN A 29 32.04 -3.06 10.32
N GLU A 30 32.12 -2.10 9.40
CA GLU A 30 32.06 -0.68 9.75
C GLU A 30 30.68 -0.27 10.27
N ARG A 31 29.60 -0.80 9.68
CA ARG A 31 28.24 -0.63 10.23
C ARG A 31 28.09 -1.22 11.63
N VAL A 32 28.68 -2.39 11.90
CA VAL A 32 28.68 -3.02 13.23
C VAL A 32 29.49 -2.19 14.23
N ARG A 33 30.68 -1.69 13.87
CA ARG A 33 31.48 -0.79 14.71
C ARG A 33 30.69 0.46 15.10
N ARG A 34 30.10 1.15 14.11
CA ARG A 34 29.26 2.33 14.33
C ARG A 34 28.13 2.04 15.31
N PHE A 35 27.41 0.93 15.13
CA PHE A 35 26.31 0.54 16.01
C PHE A 35 26.78 0.22 17.44
N VAL A 36 27.86 -0.54 17.59
CA VAL A 36 28.39 -0.92 18.92
C VAL A 36 28.94 0.31 19.65
N GLN A 37 29.58 1.24 18.94
CA GLN A 37 30.02 2.53 19.48
C GLN A 37 28.83 3.42 19.87
N TYR A 38 27.83 3.58 19.01
CA TYR A 38 26.64 4.38 19.32
C TYR A 38 25.87 3.82 20.51
N LYS A 39 25.59 2.50 20.53
CA LYS A 39 24.96 1.83 21.67
C LYS A 39 25.73 2.04 22.96
N TRP A 40 27.07 1.99 22.92
CA TRP A 40 27.89 2.29 24.10
C TRP A 40 27.82 3.76 24.52
N LEU A 41 27.78 4.72 23.59
CA LEU A 41 27.66 6.15 23.92
C LEU A 41 26.28 6.48 24.50
N ALA A 42 25.21 5.92 23.93
CA ALA A 42 23.83 6.12 24.38
C ALA A 42 23.59 5.51 25.77
N THR A 43 23.93 4.22 25.96
CA THR A 43 23.63 3.53 27.24
C THR A 43 24.76 3.56 28.26
N ARG A 44 25.97 4.00 27.90
CA ARG A 44 27.20 3.94 28.73
C ARG A 44 27.51 2.54 29.28
N GLY A 45 27.13 1.50 28.53
CA GLY A 45 27.27 0.10 28.93
C GLY A 45 26.15 -0.43 29.82
N VAL A 46 25.19 0.42 30.23
CA VAL A 46 24.04 0.02 31.03
C VAL A 46 23.09 -0.82 30.18
N ASP A 47 22.59 -1.91 30.76
CA ASP A 47 21.48 -2.68 30.23
C ASP A 47 20.19 -2.27 30.96
N GLU A 48 19.39 -1.43 30.31
CA GLU A 48 18.12 -0.91 30.83
C GLU A 48 17.15 -2.04 31.19
N GLU A 49 17.14 -3.13 30.42
CA GLU A 49 16.23 -4.25 30.65
C GLU A 49 16.61 -5.01 31.94
N SER A 50 17.90 -5.19 32.19
CA SER A 50 18.40 -5.79 33.43
C SER A 50 18.03 -4.95 34.67
N ILE A 51 18.17 -3.62 34.59
CA ILE A 51 17.74 -2.71 35.68
C ILE A 51 16.24 -2.86 35.93
N LEU A 52 15.39 -2.79 34.89
CA LEU A 52 13.94 -2.91 35.04
C LEU A 52 13.49 -4.28 35.54
N ARG A 53 14.23 -5.36 35.22
CA ARG A 53 13.98 -6.72 35.72
C ARG A 53 14.38 -6.90 37.19
N ALA A 54 15.38 -6.17 37.67
CA ALA A 54 15.81 -6.18 39.08
C ALA A 54 14.84 -5.43 40.02
N LEU A 55 13.97 -4.57 39.47
CA LEU A 55 12.97 -3.84 40.24
C LEU A 55 11.67 -4.66 40.45
N PRO A 56 10.97 -4.46 41.59
CA PRO A 56 9.59 -4.91 41.78
C PRO A 56 8.68 -4.53 40.61
N LEU A 57 7.68 -5.37 40.33
CA LEU A 57 6.77 -5.23 39.19
C LEU A 57 6.12 -3.84 39.11
N ASP A 58 5.67 -3.31 40.24
CA ASP A 58 4.93 -2.05 40.29
C ASP A 58 5.84 -0.84 39.98
N LEU A 59 7.06 -0.82 40.52
CA LEU A 59 8.05 0.21 40.16
C LEU A 59 8.45 0.14 38.69
N ARG A 60 8.61 -1.08 38.11
CA ARG A 60 8.86 -1.24 36.68
C ARG A 60 7.73 -0.64 35.84
N ARG A 61 6.47 -0.87 36.23
CA ARG A 61 5.27 -0.34 35.55
C ARG A 61 5.24 1.18 35.58
N ASP A 62 5.43 1.78 36.76
CA ASP A 62 5.42 3.24 36.91
C ASP A 62 6.51 3.91 36.08
N ILE A 63 7.72 3.33 36.05
CA ILE A 63 8.83 3.81 35.22
C ILE A 63 8.50 3.68 33.73
N GLN A 64 8.04 2.50 33.27
CA GLN A 64 7.67 2.31 31.86
C GLN A 64 6.56 3.29 31.44
N ARG A 65 5.47 3.39 32.22
CA ARG A 65 4.37 4.34 32.00
C ARG A 65 4.88 5.77 31.91
N HIS A 66 5.75 6.20 32.82
CA HIS A 66 6.34 7.55 32.80
C HIS A 66 7.13 7.82 31.51
N LEU A 67 7.96 6.86 31.07
CA LEU A 67 8.84 7.02 29.91
C LEU A 67 8.09 7.06 28.56
N CYS A 68 7.01 6.28 28.39
CA CYS A 68 6.40 6.08 27.07
C CYS A 68 4.93 6.50 26.93
N LEU A 69 4.15 6.70 28.00
CA LEU A 69 2.70 7.01 27.90
C LEU A 69 2.41 8.25 27.02
N ALA A 70 3.26 9.28 27.11
CA ALA A 70 3.12 10.49 26.29
C ALA A 70 3.30 10.21 24.78
N LEU A 71 4.24 9.33 24.43
CA LEU A 71 4.51 8.91 23.04
C LEU A 71 3.39 8.03 22.53
N VAL A 72 2.93 7.06 23.32
CA VAL A 72 1.80 6.19 22.97
C VAL A 72 0.54 7.04 22.72
N ARG A 73 0.23 8.00 23.59
CA ARG A 73 -0.92 8.91 23.42
C ARG A 73 -0.82 9.86 22.21
N ARG A 74 0.35 10.07 21.58
CA ARG A 74 0.44 10.83 20.31
C ARG A 74 -0.21 10.09 19.15
N VAL A 75 -0.32 8.76 19.19
CA VAL A 75 -1.07 7.99 18.19
C VAL A 75 -2.58 8.28 18.37
N PRO A 76 -3.30 8.85 17.38
CA PRO A 76 -4.70 9.27 17.54
C PRO A 76 -5.69 8.13 17.84
N PHE A 77 -5.23 6.89 17.67
CA PHE A 77 -5.93 5.68 18.07
C PHE A 77 -5.77 5.39 19.58
N PHE A 78 -4.54 5.29 20.07
CA PHE A 78 -4.25 5.01 21.48
C PHE A 78 -4.79 6.12 22.40
N ALA A 79 -4.80 7.37 21.96
CA ALA A 79 -5.43 8.50 22.66
C ALA A 79 -6.92 8.29 23.05
N LYS A 80 -7.62 7.33 22.42
CA LYS A 80 -9.05 7.02 22.66
C LYS A 80 -9.26 5.78 23.53
N MET A 81 -8.19 5.24 24.11
CA MET A 81 -8.21 4.07 24.99
C MET A 81 -8.43 4.44 26.45
N ASP A 82 -8.76 3.42 27.23
CA ASP A 82 -8.68 3.38 28.67
C ASP A 82 -7.22 3.21 29.14
N ASP A 83 -6.90 3.81 30.28
CA ASP A 83 -5.54 3.81 30.81
C ASP A 83 -5.01 2.40 31.08
N GLN A 84 -5.85 1.45 31.54
CA GLN A 84 -5.46 0.04 31.71
C GLN A 84 -4.90 -0.61 30.44
N LEU A 85 -5.42 -0.22 29.29
CA LEU A 85 -4.99 -0.73 27.99
C LEU A 85 -3.74 0.02 27.50
N LEU A 86 -3.61 1.32 27.80
CA LEU A 86 -2.37 2.05 27.60
C LEU A 86 -1.24 1.48 28.46
N ASP A 87 -1.51 1.11 29.71
CA ASP A 87 -0.54 0.46 30.60
C ASP A 87 -0.07 -0.89 30.05
N ALA A 88 -1.00 -1.74 29.59
CA ALA A 88 -0.67 -3.03 28.97
C ALA A 88 0.19 -2.90 27.69
N ILE A 89 0.12 -1.77 26.98
CA ILE A 89 0.99 -1.40 25.86
C ILE A 89 2.35 -0.90 26.38
N CYS A 90 2.34 0.02 27.35
CA CYS A 90 3.56 0.61 27.95
C CYS A 90 4.47 -0.46 28.56
N GLU A 91 3.91 -1.47 29.23
CA GLU A 91 4.63 -2.63 29.77
C GLU A 91 5.41 -3.42 28.71
N ARG A 92 4.95 -3.40 27.45
CA ARG A 92 5.48 -4.19 26.32
C ARG A 92 6.38 -3.41 25.37
N LEU A 93 6.60 -2.13 25.63
CA LEU A 93 7.53 -1.32 24.84
C LEU A 93 8.98 -1.63 25.20
N VAL A 94 9.79 -1.90 24.17
CA VAL A 94 11.21 -2.23 24.29
C VAL A 94 12.05 -1.10 23.69
N SER A 95 13.17 -0.75 24.32
CA SER A 95 14.13 0.23 23.82
C SER A 95 14.76 -0.24 22.49
N SER A 96 14.72 0.60 21.46
CA SER A 96 15.23 0.31 20.11
C SER A 96 16.19 1.43 19.69
N LEU A 97 17.35 1.03 19.16
CA LEU A 97 18.40 1.93 18.69
C LEU A 97 18.67 1.66 17.21
N SER A 98 18.77 2.71 16.41
CA SER A 98 19.15 2.62 14.99
C SER A 98 20.25 3.63 14.67
N THR A 99 21.27 3.18 13.94
CA THR A 99 22.33 4.05 13.43
C THR A 99 21.91 4.77 12.16
N LYS A 100 22.56 5.88 11.87
CA LYS A 100 22.42 6.58 10.59
C LYS A 100 22.68 5.64 9.40
N ASP A 101 21.91 5.87 8.34
CA ASP A 101 21.83 5.15 7.06
C ASP A 101 21.21 3.74 7.16
N ASN A 102 20.83 3.28 8.36
CA ASN A 102 20.22 1.98 8.54
C ASN A 102 18.76 1.95 8.05
N TYR A 103 18.40 0.92 7.30
CA TYR A 103 17.01 0.66 6.91
C TYR A 103 16.32 -0.15 8.01
N ILE A 104 15.22 0.39 8.53
CA ILE A 104 14.39 -0.24 9.56
C ILE A 104 13.43 -1.25 8.92
N VAL A 105 12.79 -0.83 7.83
CA VAL A 105 11.89 -1.65 7.00
C VAL A 105 11.93 -1.13 5.57
N ARG A 106 11.75 -1.98 4.56
CA ARG A 106 11.56 -1.56 3.16
C ARG A 106 10.10 -1.72 2.74
N GLU A 107 9.68 -0.95 1.75
CA GLU A 107 8.38 -1.12 1.11
C GLU A 107 8.23 -2.58 0.62
N GLY A 108 7.17 -3.26 1.04
CA GLY A 108 6.92 -4.69 0.80
C GLY A 108 7.34 -5.64 1.93
N ASP A 109 8.34 -5.29 2.75
CA ASP A 109 8.83 -6.15 3.84
C ASP A 109 7.75 -6.40 4.91
N PRO A 110 7.72 -7.56 5.58
CA PRO A 110 6.78 -7.81 6.68
C PRO A 110 7.08 -6.89 7.88
N VAL A 111 6.11 -6.09 8.29
CA VAL A 111 6.23 -5.21 9.47
C VAL A 111 6.22 -6.07 10.73
N LYS A 112 7.31 -6.03 11.51
CA LYS A 112 7.48 -6.84 12.74
C LYS A 112 7.21 -6.06 14.02
N GLU A 113 7.41 -4.75 13.98
CA GLU A 113 7.27 -3.84 15.11
C GLU A 113 6.79 -2.46 14.65
N MET A 114 6.11 -1.76 15.54
CA MET A 114 5.72 -0.36 15.42
C MET A 114 6.67 0.47 16.26
N LEU A 115 7.29 1.49 15.68
CA LEU A 115 8.27 2.34 16.37
C LEU A 115 7.66 3.68 16.78
N PHE A 116 8.03 4.16 17.97
CA PHE A 116 7.71 5.47 18.51
C PHE A 116 9.03 6.23 18.69
N ILE A 117 9.26 7.28 17.91
CA ILE A 117 10.54 7.98 17.87
C ILE A 117 10.70 8.82 19.14
N ILE A 118 11.80 8.65 19.87
CA ILE A 118 12.14 9.48 21.05
C ILE A 118 13.14 10.55 20.64
N ARG A 119 14.16 10.17 19.86
CA ARG A 119 15.20 11.06 19.33
C ARG A 119 15.64 10.65 17.93
N GLY A 120 16.22 11.61 17.20
CA GLY A 120 16.69 11.42 15.83
C GLY A 120 15.62 11.67 14.78
N LYS A 121 15.93 11.34 13.52
CA LYS A 121 15.05 11.52 12.36
C LYS A 121 15.06 10.30 11.45
N LEU A 122 13.89 9.94 10.91
CA LEU A 122 13.73 8.90 9.89
C LEU A 122 13.21 9.52 8.59
N ASP A 123 13.69 9.07 7.43
CA ASP A 123 12.95 9.19 6.18
C ASP A 123 11.92 8.07 6.11
N SER A 124 10.72 8.38 5.62
CA SER A 124 9.64 7.43 5.35
C SER A 124 9.13 7.64 3.94
N SER A 125 9.69 6.89 2.99
CA SER A 125 9.49 7.03 1.55
C SER A 125 8.70 5.89 0.93
N THR A 126 7.92 6.17 -0.11
CA THR A 126 7.15 5.16 -0.87
C THR A 126 7.14 5.46 -2.36
N THR A 127 7.22 4.38 -3.13
CA THR A 127 7.09 4.33 -4.59
C THR A 127 5.70 3.88 -5.05
N ASN A 128 4.79 3.62 -4.10
CA ASN A 128 3.47 3.02 -4.34
C ASN A 128 3.59 1.76 -5.22
N GLY A 129 4.41 0.81 -4.78
CA GLY A 129 4.68 -0.44 -5.50
C GLY A 129 5.46 -0.27 -6.80
N GLY A 130 6.45 0.64 -6.83
CA GLY A 130 7.30 0.85 -8.00
C GLY A 130 6.64 1.60 -9.17
N ARG A 131 5.59 2.38 -8.91
CA ARG A 131 4.87 3.11 -9.97
C ARG A 131 5.75 4.23 -10.52
N SER A 132 6.08 4.17 -11.81
CA SER A 132 6.86 5.20 -12.50
C SER A 132 6.28 6.61 -12.29
N GLY A 133 7.15 7.55 -11.95
CA GLY A 133 6.79 8.95 -11.65
C GLY A 133 6.17 9.19 -10.26
N PHE A 134 6.05 8.19 -9.40
CA PHE A 134 5.57 8.35 -8.02
C PHE A 134 6.68 8.13 -6.99
N PHE A 135 7.04 9.19 -6.26
CA PHE A 135 7.88 9.12 -5.08
C PHE A 135 7.33 10.09 -4.03
N ASN A 136 7.00 9.59 -2.85
CA ASN A 136 6.60 10.40 -1.71
C ASN A 136 7.50 10.08 -0.51
N SER A 137 8.26 11.08 -0.05
CA SER A 137 9.08 11.03 1.17
C SER A 137 8.50 12.00 2.20
N ILE A 138 8.56 11.62 3.47
CA ILE A 138 8.31 12.49 4.63
C ILE A 138 9.39 12.21 5.68
N ILE A 139 9.80 13.24 6.42
CA ILE A 139 10.70 13.09 7.57
C ILE A 139 9.83 12.88 8.81
N LEU A 140 10.10 11.82 9.57
CA LEU A 140 9.52 11.55 10.87
C LEU A 140 10.44 12.09 11.97
N GLU A 141 9.88 12.83 12.91
CA GLU A 141 10.59 13.56 13.96
C GLU A 141 10.21 13.04 15.37
N PRO A 142 10.85 13.51 16.46
CA PRO A 142 10.54 13.06 17.82
C PRO A 142 9.05 13.09 18.19
N GLY A 143 8.57 11.92 18.59
CA GLY A 143 7.20 11.56 18.95
C GLY A 143 6.29 11.21 17.77
N ASP A 144 6.80 11.20 16.54
CA ASP A 144 6.14 10.51 15.43
C ASP A 144 6.37 9.00 15.53
N PHE A 145 5.69 8.24 14.66
CA PHE A 145 5.70 6.79 14.67
C PHE A 145 5.64 6.21 13.27
N CYS A 146 5.98 4.93 13.13
CA CYS A 146 5.82 4.15 11.90
C CYS A 146 5.47 2.68 12.20
N GLY A 147 4.96 1.96 11.20
CA GLY A 147 4.50 0.58 11.35
C GLY A 147 3.02 0.47 11.73
N GLU A 148 2.23 1.51 11.45
CA GLU A 148 0.80 1.59 11.74
C GLU A 148 -0.05 0.52 11.03
N GLU A 149 0.51 -0.16 10.03
CA GLU A 149 -0.08 -1.36 9.41
C GLU A 149 -0.41 -2.44 10.46
N LEU A 150 0.43 -2.58 11.49
CA LEU A 150 0.23 -3.52 12.59
C LEU A 150 -1.04 -3.23 13.40
N LEU A 151 -1.44 -1.97 13.54
CA LEU A 151 -2.68 -1.61 14.24
C LEU A 151 -3.90 -2.16 13.49
N THR A 152 -3.91 -2.08 12.16
CA THR A 152 -5.00 -2.64 11.35
C THR A 152 -4.98 -4.17 11.41
N TRP A 153 -3.81 -4.78 11.30
CA TRP A 153 -3.65 -6.23 11.34
C TRP A 153 -4.07 -6.84 12.69
N ALA A 154 -3.56 -6.34 13.81
CA ALA A 154 -3.79 -6.94 15.13
C ALA A 154 -5.27 -6.97 15.55
N LEU A 155 -6.08 -6.05 15.01
CA LEU A 155 -7.45 -5.80 15.45
C LEU A 155 -8.53 -6.43 14.57
N MET A 156 -8.15 -6.98 13.42
CA MET A 156 -9.06 -7.77 12.59
C MET A 156 -9.25 -9.17 13.21
N PRO A 157 -10.50 -9.60 13.48
CA PRO A 157 -10.78 -10.94 14.03
C PRO A 157 -10.28 -12.09 13.15
N THR A 158 -10.10 -11.83 11.85
CA THR A 158 -9.59 -12.76 10.85
C THR A 158 -8.13 -12.52 10.50
N SER A 159 -7.36 -11.91 11.41
CA SER A 159 -5.94 -11.62 11.16
C SER A 159 -5.14 -12.92 11.02
N SER A 160 -4.63 -13.15 9.82
CA SER A 160 -3.73 -14.26 9.53
C SER A 160 -2.50 -14.23 10.44
N LEU A 161 -1.82 -15.38 10.56
CA LEU A 161 -0.53 -15.45 11.24
C LEU A 161 0.56 -14.66 10.50
N ASN A 162 0.35 -14.39 9.20
CA ASN A 162 1.25 -13.59 8.38
C ASN A 162 1.17 -12.12 8.79
N LEU A 163 2.33 -11.49 8.93
CA LEU A 163 2.48 -10.06 9.18
C LEU A 163 2.05 -9.23 7.95
N PRO A 164 1.57 -7.99 8.12
CA PRO A 164 1.28 -7.11 7.00
C PRO A 164 2.58 -6.64 6.33
N SER A 165 2.56 -6.48 5.00
CA SER A 165 3.65 -5.82 4.27
C SER A 165 3.65 -4.32 4.53
N SER A 166 4.85 -3.74 4.67
CA SER A 166 5.04 -2.31 4.84
C SER A 166 4.69 -1.54 3.58
N THR A 167 4.04 -0.39 3.75
CA THR A 167 3.69 0.52 2.65
C THR A 167 4.79 1.53 2.33
N ARG A 168 5.82 1.63 3.19
CA ARG A 168 6.92 2.60 3.06
C ARG A 168 8.26 1.96 3.38
N THR A 169 9.31 2.44 2.74
CA THR A 169 10.68 2.25 3.20
C THR A 169 10.96 3.26 4.30
N VAL A 170 11.50 2.82 5.43
CA VAL A 170 11.90 3.68 6.54
C VAL A 170 13.41 3.57 6.76
N GLN A 171 14.12 4.69 6.65
CA GLN A 171 15.57 4.76 6.78
C GLN A 171 15.97 5.81 7.83
N ALA A 172 16.95 5.50 8.67
CA ALA A 172 17.48 6.41 9.66
C ALA A 172 18.39 7.48 9.04
N LEU A 173 18.03 8.77 9.19
CA LEU A 173 18.81 9.92 8.70
C LEU A 173 19.85 10.38 9.73
N SER A 174 19.65 10.03 10.99
CA SER A 174 20.58 10.24 12.11
C SER A 174 20.67 8.97 12.95
N GLU A 175 21.49 9.01 14.00
CA GLU A 175 21.31 8.10 15.13
C GLU A 175 19.91 8.33 15.75
N VAL A 176 19.21 7.25 16.09
CA VAL A 176 17.79 7.25 16.49
C VAL A 176 17.59 6.39 17.74
N GLU A 177 16.83 6.96 18.67
CA GLU A 177 16.33 6.28 19.88
C GLU A 177 14.81 6.20 19.74
N ALA A 178 14.25 5.00 19.89
CA ALA A 178 12.83 4.74 19.74
C ALA A 178 12.36 3.69 20.76
N PHE A 179 11.06 3.66 21.04
CA PHE A 179 10.43 2.47 21.61
C PHE A 179 9.83 1.61 20.49
N ALA A 180 9.94 0.29 20.62
CA ALA A 180 9.35 -0.69 19.71
C ALA A 180 8.21 -1.44 20.41
N LEU A 181 7.04 -1.50 19.76
CA LEU A 181 5.95 -2.42 20.09
C LEU A 181 5.91 -3.53 19.06
N ARG A 182 6.19 -4.77 19.46
CA ARG A 182 6.19 -5.90 18.53
C ARG A 182 4.79 -6.28 18.09
N ALA A 183 4.70 -6.88 16.91
CA ALA A 183 3.46 -7.42 16.37
C ALA A 183 2.82 -8.47 17.30
N GLU A 184 3.63 -9.36 17.88
CA GLU A 184 3.20 -10.37 18.85
C GLU A 184 2.53 -9.75 20.10
N ASP A 185 3.18 -8.74 20.66
CA ASP A 185 2.73 -7.99 21.83
C ASP A 185 1.45 -7.19 21.57
N LEU A 186 1.39 -6.48 20.43
CA LEU A 186 0.19 -5.77 20.02
C LEU A 186 -0.98 -6.73 19.76
N LYS A 187 -0.74 -7.90 19.16
CA LYS A 187 -1.78 -8.91 18.91
C LYS A 187 -2.24 -9.59 20.21
N PHE A 188 -1.33 -9.81 21.16
CA PHE A 188 -1.68 -10.26 22.50
C PHE A 188 -2.63 -9.25 23.17
N VAL A 189 -2.23 -7.97 23.25
CA VAL A 189 -3.05 -6.89 23.82
C VAL A 189 -4.40 -6.76 23.08
N ALA A 190 -4.40 -6.82 21.75
CA ALA A 190 -5.61 -6.86 20.93
C ALA A 190 -6.59 -7.98 21.34
N SER A 191 -6.08 -9.19 21.59
CA SER A 191 -6.89 -10.36 21.94
C SER A 191 -7.53 -10.27 23.34
N GLN A 192 -6.83 -9.67 24.31
CA GLN A 192 -7.29 -9.63 25.71
C GLN A 192 -8.41 -8.60 25.91
N PHE A 193 -8.28 -7.43 25.28
CA PHE A 193 -9.19 -6.31 25.51
C PHE A 193 -10.29 -6.25 24.44
N LYS A 194 -11.38 -7.01 24.63
CA LYS A 194 -12.55 -7.06 23.72
C LYS A 194 -13.07 -5.68 23.26
N ARG A 195 -12.87 -4.64 24.06
CA ARG A 195 -13.24 -3.24 23.77
C ARG A 195 -12.53 -2.68 22.52
N LEU A 196 -11.35 -3.19 22.18
CA LEU A 196 -10.59 -2.88 20.96
C LEU A 196 -11.36 -3.24 19.68
N HIS A 197 -12.21 -4.28 19.72
CA HIS A 197 -13.09 -4.64 18.60
C HIS A 197 -14.40 -3.82 18.56
N SER A 198 -14.52 -2.75 19.34
CA SER A 198 -15.67 -1.85 19.28
C SER A 198 -15.82 -1.24 17.88
N LYS A 199 -17.05 -1.28 17.33
CA LYS A 199 -17.38 -0.70 16.01
C LYS A 199 -16.93 0.76 15.87
N ARG A 200 -16.94 1.54 16.96
CA ARG A 200 -16.50 2.94 16.99
C ARG A 200 -14.99 3.10 16.79
N LEU A 201 -14.18 2.19 17.38
CA LEU A 201 -12.73 2.16 17.17
C LEU A 201 -12.39 1.62 15.78
N GLN A 202 -13.08 0.56 15.32
CA GLN A 202 -12.95 0.04 13.95
C GLN A 202 -13.28 1.09 12.87
N GLN A 203 -14.27 1.97 13.11
CA GLN A 203 -14.56 3.10 12.22
C GLN A 203 -13.45 4.15 12.24
N ALA A 204 -12.92 4.49 13.43
CA ALA A 204 -11.75 5.37 13.52
C ALA A 204 -10.56 4.80 12.73
N PHE A 205 -10.31 3.48 12.76
CA PHE A 205 -9.28 2.84 11.95
C PHE A 205 -9.42 3.07 10.46
N ARG A 206 -10.60 2.81 9.92
CA ARG A 206 -10.90 3.03 8.50
C ARG A 206 -10.68 4.49 8.09
N PHE A 207 -10.83 5.42 9.05
CA PHE A 207 -10.59 6.85 8.84
C PHE A 207 -9.12 7.28 8.96
N TYR A 208 -8.30 6.68 9.85
CA TYR A 208 -6.91 7.09 10.05
C TYR A 208 -5.88 6.28 9.24
N SER A 209 -6.17 5.02 8.91
CA SER A 209 -5.24 4.17 8.14
C SER A 209 -5.07 4.68 6.70
N HIS A 210 -3.81 4.93 6.30
CA HIS A 210 -3.45 5.33 4.95
C HIS A 210 -3.92 4.30 3.90
N GLN A 211 -3.79 3.00 4.21
CA GLN A 211 -4.24 1.91 3.33
C GLN A 211 -5.75 1.97 3.04
N TRP A 212 -6.59 2.21 4.06
CA TRP A 212 -8.04 2.32 3.87
C TRP A 212 -8.44 3.61 3.13
N ARG A 213 -7.71 4.71 3.32
CA ARG A 213 -7.89 5.95 2.55
C ARG A 213 -7.54 5.74 1.07
N THR A 214 -6.39 5.16 0.76
CA THR A 214 -5.97 4.85 -0.62
C THR A 214 -6.94 3.88 -1.27
N TRP A 215 -7.32 2.79 -0.60
CA TRP A 215 -8.33 1.86 -1.12
C TRP A 215 -9.68 2.54 -1.39
N GLY A 216 -10.15 3.39 -0.49
CA GLY A 216 -11.38 4.18 -0.67
C GLY A 216 -11.28 5.12 -1.88
N ALA A 217 -10.16 5.81 -2.04
CA ALA A 217 -9.91 6.67 -3.19
C ALA A 217 -9.87 5.88 -4.51
N CYS A 218 -9.14 4.76 -4.57
CA CYS A 218 -9.10 3.87 -5.72
C CYS A 218 -10.47 3.29 -6.08
N PHE A 219 -11.29 2.92 -5.08
CA PHE A 219 -12.65 2.42 -5.29
C PHE A 219 -13.56 3.50 -5.89
N VAL A 220 -13.52 4.73 -5.36
CA VAL A 220 -14.26 5.87 -5.90
C VAL A 220 -13.79 6.22 -7.32
N GLN A 221 -12.47 6.23 -7.57
CA GLN A 221 -11.91 6.44 -8.91
C GLN A 221 -12.35 5.37 -9.90
N ALA A 222 -12.34 4.09 -9.53
CA ALA A 222 -12.79 3.00 -10.37
C ALA A 222 -14.30 3.08 -10.66
N ALA A 223 -15.12 3.41 -9.65
CA ALA A 223 -16.56 3.64 -9.82
C ALA A 223 -16.84 4.82 -10.76
N TRP A 224 -16.11 5.94 -10.61
CA TRP A 224 -16.20 7.11 -11.48
C TRP A 224 -15.79 6.81 -12.91
N ARG A 225 -14.67 6.10 -13.13
CA ARG A 225 -14.23 5.66 -14.47
C ARG A 225 -15.28 4.76 -15.13
N ARG A 226 -15.85 3.79 -14.39
CA ARG A 226 -16.96 2.94 -14.87
C ARG A 226 -18.21 3.77 -15.23
N TYR A 227 -18.57 4.77 -14.42
CA TYR A 227 -19.66 5.69 -14.70
C TYR A 227 -19.39 6.52 -15.97
N LYS A 228 -18.20 7.12 -16.10
CA LYS A 228 -17.79 7.91 -17.28
C LYS A 228 -17.81 7.05 -18.56
N LYS A 229 -17.29 5.81 -18.52
CA LYS A 229 -17.34 4.86 -19.65
C LYS A 229 -18.78 4.50 -20.03
N ARG A 230 -19.66 4.21 -19.05
CA ARG A 230 -21.10 3.97 -19.28
C ARG A 230 -21.82 5.19 -19.86
N ARG A 231 -21.48 6.40 -19.43
CA ARG A 231 -22.07 7.64 -19.95
C ARG A 231 -21.65 7.88 -21.40
N LEU A 232 -20.35 7.78 -21.70
CA LEU A 232 -19.83 7.90 -23.07
C LEU A 232 -20.40 6.84 -24.02
N ALA A 233 -20.50 5.58 -23.58
CA ALA A 233 -21.11 4.52 -24.39
C ALA A 233 -22.60 4.78 -24.69
N LYS A 234 -23.34 5.38 -23.75
CA LYS A 234 -24.73 5.80 -24.00
C LYS A 234 -24.83 6.98 -24.96
N GLU A 235 -23.89 7.93 -24.91
CA GLU A 235 -23.85 9.05 -25.84
C GLU A 235 -23.51 8.59 -27.25
N LEU A 236 -22.49 7.72 -27.39
CA LEU A 236 -22.13 7.10 -28.66
C LEU A 236 -23.31 6.32 -29.26
N ALA A 237 -23.97 5.47 -28.48
CA ALA A 237 -25.12 4.70 -28.95
C ALA A 237 -26.31 5.57 -29.38
N LYS A 238 -26.49 6.76 -28.79
CA LYS A 238 -27.46 7.74 -29.28
C LYS A 238 -27.03 8.36 -30.61
N GLN A 239 -25.76 8.75 -30.74
CA GLN A 239 -25.23 9.33 -31.98
C GLN A 239 -25.27 8.31 -33.13
N GLU A 240 -24.90 7.05 -32.88
CA GLU A 240 -25.01 5.94 -33.84
C GLU A 240 -26.47 5.68 -34.23
N SER A 241 -27.40 5.71 -33.27
CA SER A 241 -28.84 5.58 -33.54
C SER A 241 -29.41 6.73 -34.38
N LEU A 242 -29.04 7.98 -34.06
CA LEU A 242 -29.44 9.17 -34.83
C LEU A 242 -28.85 9.13 -36.25
N TYR A 243 -27.58 8.75 -36.40
CA TYR A 243 -26.93 8.61 -37.69
C TYR A 243 -27.56 7.49 -38.53
N SER A 244 -27.90 6.35 -37.91
CA SER A 244 -28.61 5.26 -38.58
C SER A 244 -30.04 5.64 -39.00
N MET A 245 -30.69 6.57 -38.28
CA MET A 245 -32.02 7.09 -38.61
C MET A 245 -31.97 8.16 -39.72
N LEU A 246 -30.89 8.96 -39.78
CA LEU A 246 -30.66 9.92 -40.86
C LEU A 246 -30.27 9.24 -42.18
N ASN A 247 -29.53 8.14 -42.13
CA ASN A 247 -29.12 7.41 -43.34
C ASN A 247 -30.20 6.46 -43.89
N SER A 248 -31.19 6.04 -43.10
CA SER A 248 -32.29 5.21 -43.61
C SER A 248 -33.19 5.94 -44.61
N ASP A 249 -33.19 7.27 -44.62
CA ASP A 249 -33.99 8.08 -45.54
C ASP A 249 -33.30 8.26 -46.92
N HIS A 250 -32.02 7.88 -47.06
CA HIS A 250 -31.26 8.05 -48.31
C HIS A 250 -31.06 6.76 -49.15
N GLU A 251 -31.26 5.56 -48.59
CA GLU A 251 -31.17 4.31 -49.38
C GLU A 251 -32.43 3.99 -50.20
N ASN A 252 -33.53 4.76 -50.03
CA ASN A 252 -34.82 4.47 -50.65
C ASN A 252 -35.09 5.20 -51.98
N ASN A 253 -34.10 5.87 -52.58
CA ASN A 253 -34.25 6.58 -53.84
C ASN A 253 -33.00 6.53 -54.74
N ASN A 254 -32.65 5.34 -55.23
CA ASN A 254 -31.81 5.15 -56.42
C ASN A 254 -32.41 4.01 -57.26
N GLY A 255 -33.42 4.33 -58.06
CA GLY A 255 -33.92 3.46 -59.11
C GLY A 255 -32.98 3.54 -60.32
N TYR A 256 -32.38 2.42 -60.69
CA TYR A 256 -31.49 2.33 -61.85
C TYR A 256 -32.33 2.08 -63.12
N GLU A 257 -32.54 3.11 -63.95
CA GLU A 257 -32.93 2.91 -65.34
C GLU A 257 -31.69 2.90 -66.25
N VAL A 258 -31.67 1.96 -67.20
CA VAL A 258 -30.57 1.74 -68.15
C VAL A 258 -31.04 2.12 -69.55
N VAL A 259 -30.38 3.10 -70.17
CA VAL A 259 -30.42 3.36 -71.63
C VAL A 259 -29.00 3.79 -72.06
N GLY A 260 -28.52 3.34 -73.22
CA GLY A 260 -27.15 3.59 -73.71
C GLY A 260 -27.05 4.49 -74.95
N ASP A 261 -25.83 4.53 -75.50
CA ASP A 261 -25.35 5.04 -76.81
C ASP A 261 -25.43 6.58 -77.05
N ASP A 262 -24.44 7.26 -77.67
CA ASP A 262 -23.05 6.91 -78.06
C ASP A 262 -22.19 8.19 -78.30
N GLY A 263 -20.86 8.06 -78.30
CA GLY A 263 -19.92 8.79 -79.17
C GLY A 263 -19.62 10.29 -78.96
N GLY A 264 -18.36 10.62 -78.63
CA GLY A 264 -17.78 11.96 -78.88
C GLY A 264 -16.63 12.38 -77.96
N GLU A 265 -15.45 12.66 -78.51
CA GLU A 265 -14.27 13.17 -77.79
C GLU A 265 -14.35 14.70 -77.57
N GLU A 266 -13.89 15.23 -76.42
CA GLU A 266 -12.81 16.24 -76.36
C GLU A 266 -12.34 16.60 -74.92
N ARG A 267 -11.46 17.61 -74.81
CA ARG A 267 -10.38 17.79 -73.81
C ARG A 267 -10.59 18.93 -72.78
N PHE A 268 -10.09 18.72 -71.55
CA PHE A 268 -9.73 19.74 -70.51
C PHE A 268 -10.88 20.70 -70.07
N VAL A 269 -10.96 21.29 -68.87
CA VAL A 269 -9.96 21.98 -68.02
C VAL A 269 -10.31 21.79 -66.52
N LEU A 270 -9.34 22.05 -65.64
CA LEU A 270 -9.44 22.05 -64.17
C LEU A 270 -10.37 23.16 -63.63
N ASP A 271 -11.02 22.95 -62.48
CA ASP A 271 -10.96 23.94 -61.39
C ASP A 271 -11.20 23.31 -60.01
N ASP A 272 -10.93 24.08 -58.95
CA ASP A 272 -10.39 23.59 -57.67
C ASP A 272 -11.36 23.60 -56.46
N ASP A 273 -10.94 22.81 -55.46
CA ASP A 273 -11.02 23.05 -54.01
C ASP A 273 -12.26 22.74 -53.14
N ASN A 274 -11.95 22.39 -51.88
CA ASN A 274 -12.76 22.39 -50.66
C ASN A 274 -13.83 21.30 -50.37
N ASN A 275 -13.40 20.10 -49.93
CA ASN A 275 -14.08 19.42 -48.80
C ASN A 275 -13.22 18.37 -48.03
N VAL A 276 -12.43 18.79 -47.03
CA VAL A 276 -11.57 17.90 -46.21
C VAL A 276 -12.15 17.70 -44.78
N GLN A 277 -13.46 17.49 -44.64
CA GLN A 277 -14.07 17.23 -43.31
C GLN A 277 -14.89 15.93 -43.18
N HIS A 278 -15.11 15.16 -44.25
CA HIS A 278 -16.00 13.97 -44.18
C HIS A 278 -15.29 12.62 -43.90
N LEU A 279 -13.95 12.55 -43.90
CA LEU A 279 -13.23 11.26 -43.85
C LEU A 279 -13.17 10.59 -42.46
N GLY A 280 -13.44 11.31 -41.36
CA GLY A 280 -13.24 10.82 -40.00
C GLY A 280 -14.31 9.86 -39.46
N VAL A 281 -15.55 9.93 -39.96
CA VAL A 281 -16.69 9.18 -39.40
C VAL A 281 -16.85 7.79 -40.05
N GLY A 282 -16.50 7.64 -41.33
CA GLY A 282 -16.58 6.35 -42.03
C GLY A 282 -15.62 5.28 -41.45
N ALA A 283 -14.43 5.69 -41.02
CA ALA A 283 -13.41 4.79 -40.49
C ALA A 283 -13.82 4.12 -39.17
N THR A 284 -14.50 4.84 -38.28
CA THR A 284 -14.95 4.30 -36.99
C THR A 284 -16.17 3.38 -37.12
N VAL A 285 -17.06 3.64 -38.08
CA VAL A 285 -18.23 2.79 -38.38
C VAL A 285 -17.84 1.44 -39.03
N LEU A 286 -16.74 1.39 -39.79
CA LEU A 286 -16.23 0.13 -40.34
C LEU A 286 -15.61 -0.78 -39.27
N ALA A 287 -14.92 -0.21 -38.27
CA ALA A 287 -14.29 -0.96 -37.19
C ALA A 287 -15.31 -1.72 -36.31
N SER A 288 -16.47 -1.10 -36.02
CA SER A 288 -17.51 -1.72 -35.20
C SER A 288 -18.22 -2.88 -35.92
N LYS A 289 -18.47 -2.75 -37.23
CA LYS A 289 -19.01 -3.86 -38.06
C LYS A 289 -18.04 -5.04 -38.16
N PHE A 290 -16.73 -4.80 -38.24
CA PHE A 290 -15.72 -5.88 -38.30
C PHE A 290 -15.63 -6.67 -36.99
N ALA A 291 -15.69 -5.99 -35.84
CA ALA A 291 -15.64 -6.63 -34.51
C ALA A 291 -16.90 -7.46 -34.16
N ALA A 292 -18.04 -7.19 -34.79
CA ALA A 292 -19.27 -7.95 -34.57
C ALA A 292 -19.23 -9.36 -35.21
N ASN A 293 -18.59 -9.51 -36.37
CA ASN A 293 -18.59 -10.78 -37.12
C ASN A 293 -17.62 -11.84 -36.56
N THR A 294 -16.54 -11.45 -35.88
CA THR A 294 -15.57 -12.42 -35.30
C THR A 294 -16.05 -13.14 -34.04
N ARG A 295 -17.19 -12.74 -33.45
CA ARG A 295 -17.74 -13.34 -32.22
C ARG A 295 -18.80 -14.42 -32.43
N ARG A 296 -19.21 -14.73 -33.67
CA ARG A 296 -20.22 -15.77 -33.97
C ARG A 296 -19.66 -17.19 -34.12
N GLY A 297 -18.35 -17.39 -34.09
CA GLY A 297 -17.70 -18.67 -34.44
C GLY A 297 -17.38 -19.65 -33.29
N VAL A 298 -17.40 -19.23 -32.02
CA VAL A 298 -16.92 -20.07 -30.90
C VAL A 298 -17.89 -20.07 -29.73
N ASN A 299 -18.81 -21.03 -29.72
CA ASN A 299 -19.49 -21.56 -28.52
C ASN A 299 -20.33 -22.82 -28.85
N GLN A 300 -19.74 -24.00 -28.70
CA GLN A 300 -20.49 -25.25 -28.58
C GLN A 300 -20.14 -25.96 -27.26
N LYS A 301 -21.18 -26.28 -26.48
CA LYS A 301 -21.33 -27.36 -25.47
C LYS A 301 -20.09 -27.86 -24.70
N VAL A 302 -20.20 -27.84 -23.36
CA VAL A 302 -20.54 -29.06 -22.58
C VAL A 302 -21.47 -28.66 -21.41
N LYS A 303 -22.44 -29.53 -21.08
CA LYS A 303 -23.28 -29.49 -19.87
C LYS A 303 -23.03 -30.77 -19.07
N ALA A 304 -23.05 -30.70 -17.74
CA ALA A 304 -23.26 -31.85 -16.86
C ALA A 304 -23.90 -31.42 -15.54
N ASP A 305 -25.07 -31.98 -15.24
CA ASP A 305 -25.69 -32.03 -13.91
C ASP A 305 -25.05 -33.22 -13.13
N ASN A 306 -25.21 -33.50 -11.83
CA ASN A 306 -26.18 -33.06 -10.82
C ASN A 306 -25.56 -33.21 -9.37
N PRO A 307 -26.25 -33.40 -8.21
CA PRO A 307 -26.11 -32.46 -7.08
C PRO A 307 -25.56 -33.07 -5.75
N ALA A 308 -25.76 -32.33 -4.66
CA ALA A 308 -25.55 -32.65 -3.23
C ALA A 308 -24.18 -32.33 -2.59
N SER A 309 -24.07 -31.12 -2.03
CA SER A 309 -23.54 -30.97 -0.66
C SER A 309 -24.14 -29.74 0.03
N THR A 310 -24.98 -29.98 1.03
CA THR A 310 -25.51 -28.95 1.94
C THR A 310 -24.40 -28.49 2.89
N SER A 311 -23.66 -27.45 2.50
CA SER A 311 -22.84 -26.67 3.42
C SER A 311 -22.80 -25.22 2.95
N LEU A 312 -23.39 -24.31 3.73
CA LEU A 312 -23.43 -22.88 3.46
C LEU A 312 -22.01 -22.29 3.59
N LYS A 313 -21.26 -22.27 2.48
CA LYS A 313 -19.94 -21.63 2.42
C LYS A 313 -20.08 -20.12 2.62
N MET A 314 -19.52 -19.63 3.74
CA MET A 314 -19.47 -18.21 4.10
C MET A 314 -18.80 -17.34 3.01
N PRO A 315 -19.15 -16.03 2.92
CA PRO A 315 -18.55 -15.14 1.95
C PRO A 315 -17.06 -14.94 2.21
N LYS A 316 -16.25 -15.20 1.18
CA LYS A 316 -14.78 -15.02 1.20
C LYS A 316 -14.43 -13.53 1.30
N LEU A 317 -14.08 -13.06 2.49
CA LEU A 317 -13.66 -11.68 2.77
C LEU A 317 -12.13 -11.51 2.71
N PHE A 318 -11.51 -11.99 1.63
CA PHE A 318 -10.19 -11.51 1.23
C PHE A 318 -10.34 -10.22 0.41
N LYS A 319 -9.33 -9.34 0.44
CA LYS A 319 -9.21 -8.23 -0.51
C LYS A 319 -9.26 -8.83 -1.93
N PRO A 320 -10.24 -8.47 -2.79
CA PRO A 320 -10.18 -8.87 -4.19
C PRO A 320 -8.90 -8.31 -4.81
N GLU A 321 -8.34 -9.02 -5.79
CA GLU A 321 -7.20 -8.48 -6.55
C GLU A 321 -7.52 -7.08 -7.07
N GLU A 322 -6.50 -6.22 -7.07
CA GLU A 322 -6.68 -4.86 -7.56
C GLU A 322 -7.08 -4.93 -9.04
N PRO A 323 -8.10 -4.17 -9.47
CA PRO A 323 -8.54 -4.22 -10.86
C PRO A 323 -7.39 -3.82 -11.75
N ASP A 324 -6.96 -4.73 -12.63
CA ASP A 324 -5.90 -4.47 -13.58
C ASP A 324 -6.25 -3.24 -14.44
N PHE A 325 -5.31 -2.31 -14.52
CA PHE A 325 -5.40 -1.06 -15.26
C PHE A 325 -4.43 -1.02 -16.45
N SER A 326 -3.72 -2.11 -16.75
CA SER A 326 -2.66 -2.17 -17.78
C SER A 326 -3.17 -2.41 -19.20
N VAL A 327 -4.46 -2.74 -19.38
CA VAL A 327 -5.03 -3.19 -20.67
C VAL A 327 -5.49 -2.05 -21.61
N ASP A 328 -5.26 -0.78 -21.25
CA ASP A 328 -5.69 0.41 -22.02
C ASP A 328 -4.49 1.36 -22.27
N THR A 329 -3.53 0.95 -23.13
CA THR A 329 -2.55 1.83 -23.81
C THR A 329 -2.70 1.74 -25.31
#